data_AF-A0A3S5AUE2-F1
#
_entry.id   AF-A0A3S5AUE2-F1
#
_cell.length_a   1.000
_cell.length_b   1.000
_cell.length_c   1.000
_cell.angle_alpha   90.00
_cell.angle_beta   90.00
_cell.angle_gamma   90.00
#
_symmetry.space_group_name_H-M   'P 1'
#
loop_
_entity.id
_entity.type
_entity.pdbx_description
1 polymer ?
#
loop_
_entity_poly.entity_id
_entity_poly.type
_entity_poly.pdbx_seq_one_letter_code
_entity_poly.pdbx_strand_id
1 'polypeptide(L)'
;MSKGDCWVVAALAAMSVQPGLLHRCIPVGQSFRPEWYVGAFCFRFWRFGYWEEVVVDDRLPMRADARPLFIHSGRHGEFWPALIEKAYAK
;
A
#
# COMPACT_ATOMS: atom_id res chain seq x y z
N MET A 1 -10.73 -5.39 13.49
CA MET A 1 -10.05 -4.09 13.35
C MET A 1 -9.30 -3.83 14.64
N SER A 2 -7.97 -3.72 14.58
CA SER A 2 -7.21 -3.18 15.72
C SER A 2 -7.68 -1.74 15.91
N LYS A 3 -7.85 -1.30 17.15
CA LYS A 3 -8.42 0.03 17.48
C LYS A 3 -7.48 1.20 17.10
N GLY A 4 -6.26 0.92 16.60
CA GLY A 4 -5.21 1.92 16.34
C GLY A 4 -5.08 2.40 14.89
N ASP A 5 -5.64 1.69 13.91
CA ASP A 5 -5.35 1.92 12.48
C ASP A 5 -6.42 2.76 11.75
N CYS A 6 -7.42 3.27 12.48
CA CYS A 6 -8.58 3.94 11.88
C CYS A 6 -8.21 5.21 11.10
N TRP A 7 -7.20 5.96 11.56
CA TRP A 7 -6.75 7.17 10.89
C TRP A 7 -5.98 6.84 9.59
N VAL A 8 -5.18 5.77 9.57
CA VAL A 8 -4.48 5.30 8.37
C VAL A 8 -5.51 4.83 7.33
N VAL A 9 -6.46 3.99 7.76
CA VAL A 9 -7.51 3.49 6.88
C VAL A 9 -8.34 4.63 6.30
N ALA A 10 -8.72 5.61 7.12
CA ALA A 10 -9.43 6.80 6.65
C ALA A 10 -8.61 7.62 5.65
N ALA A 11 -7.30 7.80 5.88
CA ALA A 11 -6.42 8.49 4.96
C ALA A 11 -6.28 7.74 3.61
N LEU A 12 -6.11 6.42 3.64
CA LEU A 12 -6.04 5.60 2.43
C LEU A 12 -7.37 5.60 1.66
N ALA A 13 -8.50 5.61 2.35
CA ALA A 13 -9.82 5.75 1.73
C ALA A 13 -10.04 7.14 1.11
N ALA A 14 -9.59 8.21 1.77
CA ALA A 14 -9.64 9.55 1.20
C ALA A 14 -8.70 9.70 -0.02
N MET A 15 -7.54 9.03 0.01
CA MET A 15 -6.60 8.99 -1.10
C MET A 15 -7.15 8.22 -2.31
N SER A 16 -7.88 7.12 -2.10
CA SER A 16 -8.41 6.29 -3.19
C SER A 16 -9.47 7.00 -4.03
N VAL A 17 -10.19 7.96 -3.46
CA VAL A 17 -11.17 8.81 -4.18
C VAL A 17 -10.54 10.03 -4.85
N GLN A 18 -9.23 10.26 -4.68
CA GLN A 18 -8.49 11.36 -5.31
C GLN A 18 -7.37 10.80 -6.22
N PRO A 19 -7.66 10.51 -7.50
CA PRO A 19 -6.72 9.84 -8.41
C PRO A 19 -5.37 10.56 -8.54
N GLY A 20 -5.39 11.90 -8.54
CA GLY A 20 -4.17 12.71 -8.63
C GLY A 20 -3.24 12.59 -7.43
N LEU A 21 -3.75 12.27 -6.24
CA LEU A 21 -2.92 11.99 -5.06
C LEU A 21 -2.50 10.52 -5.05
N LEU A 22 -3.41 9.62 -5.38
CA LEU A 22 -3.11 8.19 -5.48
C LEU A 22 -1.93 7.93 -6.42
N HIS A 23 -1.92 8.54 -7.60
CA HIS A 23 -0.83 8.39 -8.58
C HIS A 23 0.49 9.06 -8.14
N ARG A 24 0.44 10.03 -7.22
CA ARG A 24 1.66 10.60 -6.63
C ARG A 24 2.24 9.66 -5.58
N CYS A 25 1.40 9.05 -4.74
CA CYS A 25 1.82 8.13 -3.68
C CYS A 25 2.20 6.73 -4.21
N ILE A 26 1.58 6.29 -5.31
CA ILE A 26 1.80 4.97 -5.91
C ILE A 26 2.31 5.18 -7.34
N PRO A 27 3.64 5.13 -7.57
CA PRO A 27 4.22 5.21 -8.90
C PRO A 27 3.61 4.16 -9.85
N VAL A 28 3.37 4.56 -11.10
CA VAL A 28 2.95 3.66 -12.18
C VAL A 28 4.09 2.74 -12.61
N GLY A 29 3.77 1.65 -13.31
CA GLY A 29 4.77 0.69 -13.81
C GLY A 29 5.12 -0.43 -12.83
N GLN A 30 4.36 -0.56 -11.74
CA GLN A 30 4.54 -1.60 -10.73
C GLN A 30 3.35 -2.55 -10.78
N SER A 31 3.60 -3.86 -10.89
CA SER A 31 2.54 -4.84 -11.04
C SER A 31 2.99 -6.23 -10.60
N PHE A 32 2.03 -7.08 -10.27
CA PHE A 32 2.24 -8.53 -10.11
C PHE A 32 2.29 -9.27 -11.46
N ARG A 33 2.16 -8.55 -12.58
CA ARG A 33 2.30 -9.12 -13.92
C ARG A 33 3.73 -9.62 -14.15
N PRO A 34 3.94 -10.82 -14.71
CA PRO A 34 5.27 -11.42 -14.87
C PRO A 34 6.29 -10.54 -15.59
N GLU A 35 5.85 -9.68 -16.50
CA GLU A 35 6.71 -8.79 -17.29
C GLU A 35 7.29 -7.64 -16.47
N TRP A 36 6.66 -7.31 -15.33
CA TRP A 36 7.01 -6.15 -14.49
C TRP A 36 7.33 -6.54 -13.04
N TYR A 37 7.09 -7.79 -12.66
CA TYR A 37 7.19 -8.23 -11.29
C TYR A 37 8.63 -8.59 -10.91
N VAL A 38 9.13 -7.90 -9.88
CA VAL A 38 10.48 -8.09 -9.33
C VAL A 38 10.46 -8.44 -7.84
N GLY A 39 9.29 -8.71 -7.26
CA GLY A 39 9.14 -8.97 -5.83
C GLY A 39 9.28 -7.74 -4.92
N ALA A 40 9.21 -6.53 -5.48
CA ALA A 40 9.32 -5.28 -4.74
C ALA A 40 8.38 -4.20 -5.29
N PHE A 41 7.96 -3.31 -4.40
CA PHE A 41 7.05 -2.20 -4.67
C PHE A 41 7.55 -0.92 -3.98
N CYS A 42 7.44 0.21 -4.68
CA CYS A 42 7.82 1.55 -4.28
C CYS A 42 6.57 2.38 -3.97
N PHE A 43 6.64 3.14 -2.88
CA PHE A 43 5.63 4.11 -2.47
C PHE A 43 6.28 5.45 -2.18
N ARG A 44 5.53 6.53 -2.36
CA ARG A 44 5.98 7.90 -2.10
C ARG A 44 5.18 8.50 -0.96
N PHE A 45 5.90 9.03 0.04
CA PHE A 45 5.31 9.74 1.17
C PHE A 45 5.78 11.18 1.18
N TRP A 46 4.86 12.10 1.52
CA TRP A 46 5.23 13.50 1.74
C TRP A 46 5.71 13.67 3.18
N ARG A 47 6.98 14.01 3.37
CA ARG A 47 7.59 14.22 4.68
C ARG A 47 8.46 15.47 4.65
N PHE A 48 8.26 16.35 5.63
CA PHE A 48 9.06 17.58 5.81
C PHE A 48 9.25 18.47 4.57
N GLY A 49 8.25 18.53 3.69
CA GLY A 49 8.28 19.39 2.50
C GLY A 49 8.86 18.76 1.24
N TYR A 50 9.16 17.46 1.26
CA TYR A 50 9.64 16.72 0.09
C TYR A 50 8.99 15.32 0.00
N TRP A 51 9.12 14.70 -1.17
CA TRP A 51 8.67 13.33 -1.41
C TRP A 51 9.79 12.35 -1.10
N GLU A 52 9.52 11.38 -0.21
CA GLU A 52 10.41 10.26 0.10
C GLU A 52 9.89 8.98 -0.56
N GLU A 53 10.78 8.26 -1.23
CA GLU A 53 10.49 6.95 -1.81
C GLU A 53 10.85 5.83 -0.83
N VAL A 54 9.92 4.89 -0.65
CA VAL A 54 10.09 3.73 0.22
C VAL A 54 9.81 2.47 -0.59
N VAL A 55 10.82 1.61 -0.69
CA VAL A 55 10.72 0.30 -1.35
C VAL A 55 10.53 -0.80 -0.31
N VAL A 56 9.54 -1.66 -0.54
CA VAL A 56 9.24 -2.84 0.27
C VAL A 56 9.12 -4.07 -0.60
N ASP A 57 9.48 -5.24 -0.06
CA ASP A 57 9.12 -6.51 -0.66
C ASP A 57 7.62 -6.82 -0.46
N ASP A 58 7.11 -7.85 -1.12
CA ASP A 58 5.69 -8.21 -1.11
C ASP A 58 5.27 -9.24 -0.05
N ARG A 59 6.18 -9.62 0.86
CA ARG A 59 5.86 -10.54 1.96
C ARG A 59 5.02 -9.81 2.99
N LEU A 60 3.77 -10.22 3.12
CA LEU A 60 2.81 -9.68 4.08
C LEU A 60 2.51 -10.73 5.16
N PRO A 61 2.30 -10.33 6.43
CA PRO A 61 1.73 -11.22 7.43
C PRO A 61 0.32 -11.63 7.01
N MET A 62 0.06 -12.95 6.92
CA MET A 62 -1.20 -13.51 6.44
C MET A 62 -1.98 -14.18 7.57
N ARG A 63 -3.30 -14.07 7.50
CA ARG A 63 -4.25 -14.82 8.32
C ARG A 63 -4.40 -16.25 7.80
N ALA A 64 -5.01 -17.12 8.61
CA ALA A 64 -5.32 -18.49 8.21
C ALA A 64 -6.26 -18.59 6.99
N ASP A 65 -7.07 -17.55 6.73
CA ASP A 65 -7.96 -17.46 5.56
C ASP A 65 -7.31 -16.83 4.32
N ALA A 66 -5.97 -16.77 4.29
CA ALA A 66 -5.18 -16.22 3.19
C ALA A 66 -5.46 -14.74 2.87
N ARG A 67 -5.88 -13.96 3.88
CA ARG A 67 -5.99 -12.49 3.79
C ARG A 67 -4.85 -11.81 4.56
N PRO A 68 -4.42 -10.59 4.18
CA PRO A 68 -3.47 -9.83 4.99
C PRO A 68 -3.99 -9.63 6.42
N LEU A 69 -3.07 -9.69 7.39
CA LEU A 69 -3.40 -9.56 8.81
C LEU A 69 -3.94 -8.16 9.15
N PHE A 70 -3.40 -7.14 8.50
CA PHE A 70 -3.69 -5.73 8.75
C PHE A 70 -4.60 -5.13 7.65
N ILE A 71 -4.22 -4.00 7.05
CA ILE A 71 -5.03 -3.34 6.02
C ILE A 71 -5.09 -4.24 4.78
N HIS A 72 -6.29 -4.43 4.24
CA HIS A 72 -6.51 -5.17 3.00
C HIS A 72 -7.71 -4.62 2.24
N SER A 73 -7.72 -4.78 0.91
CA SER A 73 -8.91 -4.47 0.12
C SER A 73 -10.01 -5.51 0.36
N GLY A 74 -11.27 -5.10 0.15
CA GLY A 74 -12.39 -6.04 -0.01
C GLY A 74 -12.38 -6.73 -1.38
N ARG A 75 -11.62 -6.22 -2.35
CA ARG A 75 -11.45 -6.80 -3.68
C ARG A 75 -10.29 -7.80 -3.69
N HIS A 76 -10.58 -9.04 -4.06
CA HIS A 76 -9.54 -10.05 -4.28
C HIS A 76 -8.56 -9.58 -5.37
N GLY A 77 -7.27 -9.81 -5.14
CA GLY A 77 -6.20 -9.42 -6.07
C GLY A 77 -5.74 -7.96 -5.95
N GLU A 78 -6.32 -7.17 -5.04
CA GLU A 78 -5.90 -5.78 -4.80
C GLU A 78 -5.08 -5.67 -3.51
N PHE A 79 -3.75 -5.61 -3.67
CA PHE A 79 -2.80 -5.64 -2.55
C PHE A 79 -2.18 -4.28 -2.22
N TRP A 80 -2.40 -3.24 -3.03
CA TRP A 80 -1.81 -1.92 -2.79
C TRP A 80 -2.11 -1.35 -1.39
N PRO A 81 -3.30 -1.56 -0.75
CA PRO A 81 -3.54 -1.04 0.59
C PRO A 81 -2.66 -1.70 1.66
N ALA A 82 -2.40 -2.99 1.51
CA ALA A 82 -1.55 -3.75 2.43
C ALA A 82 -0.06 -3.40 2.24
N LEU A 83 0.36 -3.23 0.99
CA LEU A 83 1.74 -2.90 0.65
C LEU A 83 2.12 -1.46 1.06
N ILE A 84 1.21 -0.49 0.88
CA ILE A 84 1.47 0.88 1.30
C ILE A 84 1.49 1.03 2.83
N GLU A 85 0.67 0.27 3.54
CA GLU A 85 0.75 0.18 5.00
C GLU A 85 2.10 -0.37 5.44
N LYS A 86 2.57 -1.47 4.83
CA LYS A 86 3.91 -2.02 5.09
C LYS A 86 5.01 -0.97 4.84
N ALA A 87 4.91 -0.21 3.75
CA ALA A 87 5.86 0.85 3.44
C ALA A 87 5.82 1.99 4.46
N TYR A 88 4.65 2.30 5.00
CA TYR A 88 4.51 3.31 6.05
C TYR A 88 5.08 2.86 7.41
N ALA A 89 5.07 1.54 7.68
CA ALA A 89 5.60 0.96 8.92
C ALA A 89 7.13 0.70 8.91
N LYS A 90 7.80 0.91 7.77
CA LYS A 90 9.25 0.75 7.61
C LYS A 90 10.00 1.97 8.15
#